data_AF-A0A812ZZQ0-F1
#
_entry.id   AF-A0A812ZZQ0-F1
#
_cell.length_a   1.000
_cell.length_b   1.000
_cell.length_c   1.000
_cell.angle_alpha   90.00
_cell.angle_beta   90.00
_cell.angle_gamma   90.00
#
_symmetry.space_group_name_H-M   'P 1'
#
loop_
_entity.id
_entity.type
_entity.pdbx_description
1 polymer ?
#
loop_
_entity_poly.entity_id
_entity_poly.type
_entity_poly.pdbx_seq_one_letter_code
_entity_poly.pdbx_strand_id
1 'polypeptide(L)'
;MARQSMRKSRPVAAAVAAALGACYLTTAFVMPPAEEGPAAAGRREALLGLAGAAATLSSQPAEAFEGAGQWMGYYADPQHPMCPRKIVYEYDLYDKAQMMVDGGDGNPGCEKKVLSRWTAKVDWKAGSDEITIDFSKKGGPAGVVGKWDTDGIVFPDGNKWKKIISYNTGNGQGI
;
A
#
# COMPACT_ATOMS: atom_id res chain seq x y z
N MET A 1 17.15 -56.78 15.18
CA MET A 1 17.64 -55.91 16.27
C MET A 1 17.13 -54.49 15.97
N ALA A 2 15.93 -54.10 16.43
CA ALA A 2 15.68 -53.34 17.68
C ALA A 2 16.62 -52.11 17.79
N ARG A 3 16.17 -50.85 17.85
CA ARG A 3 15.06 -50.29 18.65
C ARG A 3 14.49 -49.01 18.03
N GLN A 4 13.16 -48.95 18.00
CA GLN A 4 12.34 -47.76 17.89
C GLN A 4 12.57 -46.88 19.14
N SER A 5 12.90 -45.60 18.97
CA SER A 5 13.06 -44.65 20.08
C SER A 5 11.80 -43.79 20.20
N MET A 6 10.94 -44.14 21.17
CA MET A 6 9.86 -43.30 21.65
C MET A 6 10.43 -42.14 22.47
N ARG A 7 9.99 -40.90 22.20
CA ARG A 7 10.03 -39.82 23.21
C ARG A 7 8.66 -39.16 23.33
N LYS A 8 7.88 -39.76 24.24
CA LYS A 8 6.91 -39.23 25.21
C LYS A 8 6.33 -37.83 24.97
N SER A 9 5.02 -37.82 24.77
CA SER A 9 4.08 -36.73 25.04
C SER A 9 4.05 -36.33 26.53
N ARG A 10 3.78 -35.04 26.80
CA ARG A 10 3.32 -34.55 28.10
C ARG A 10 2.11 -33.63 27.89
N PRO A 11 0.95 -33.91 28.49
CA PRO A 11 -0.16 -32.96 28.60
C PRO A 11 0.02 -32.09 29.85
N VAL A 12 -0.41 -30.83 29.78
CA VAL A 12 -0.77 -30.06 30.98
C VAL A 12 -2.14 -29.45 30.72
N ALA A 13 -3.14 -30.05 31.35
CA ALA A 13 -4.43 -29.45 31.59
C ALA A 13 -4.46 -28.99 33.05
N ALA A 14 -4.95 -27.79 33.31
CA ALA A 14 -5.63 -27.45 34.55
C ALA A 14 -6.50 -26.22 34.31
N ALA A 15 -7.81 -26.47 34.29
CA ALA A 15 -8.87 -25.48 34.33
C ALA A 15 -9.05 -24.93 35.76
N VAL A 16 -9.58 -23.71 35.89
CA VAL A 16 -10.45 -23.34 37.01
C VAL A 16 -11.64 -22.55 36.47
N ALA A 17 -12.82 -23.01 36.84
CA ALA A 17 -14.16 -22.58 36.46
C ALA A 17 -14.59 -21.28 37.18
N ALA A 18 -15.34 -20.42 36.51
CA ALA A 18 -16.79 -20.18 36.65
C ALA A 18 -17.21 -19.24 37.80
N ALA A 19 -17.93 -18.18 37.42
CA ALA A 19 -18.97 -17.57 38.24
C ALA A 19 -20.12 -17.10 37.33
N LEU A 20 -21.30 -17.64 37.62
CA LEU A 20 -22.59 -17.38 36.98
C LEU A 20 -23.17 -16.03 37.44
N GLY A 21 -23.96 -15.40 36.57
CA GLY A 21 -24.82 -14.27 36.93
C GLY A 21 -25.79 -13.92 35.81
N ALA A 22 -26.93 -14.62 35.76
CA ALA A 22 -28.06 -14.37 34.88
C ALA A 22 -28.88 -13.14 35.35
N CYS A 23 -29.55 -12.43 34.43
CA CYS A 23 -30.99 -12.14 34.48
C CYS A 23 -31.43 -11.09 33.44
N TYR A 24 -32.32 -11.54 32.55
CA TYR A 24 -33.47 -10.89 31.92
C TYR A 24 -33.41 -9.43 31.45
N LEU A 25 -33.77 -9.21 30.17
CA LEU A 25 -35.13 -8.79 29.80
C LEU A 25 -35.31 -8.80 28.27
N THR A 26 -36.35 -9.50 27.83
CA THR A 26 -36.85 -9.56 26.47
C THR A 26 -37.51 -8.24 26.09
N THR A 27 -36.97 -7.51 25.14
CA THR A 27 -37.73 -6.43 24.48
C THR A 27 -38.49 -7.04 23.31
N ALA A 28 -39.80 -7.22 23.52
CA ALA A 28 -40.76 -7.51 22.48
C ALA A 28 -40.71 -6.42 21.40
N PHE A 29 -40.50 -6.81 20.15
CA PHE A 29 -40.66 -5.95 19.01
C PHE A 29 -42.17 -5.69 18.83
N VAL A 30 -42.63 -4.52 19.27
CA VAL A 30 -44.00 -4.06 19.02
C VAL A 30 -44.11 -3.71 17.55
N MET A 31 -44.81 -4.55 16.81
CA MET A 31 -45.20 -4.33 15.42
C MET A 31 -46.43 -3.41 15.43
N PRO A 32 -46.41 -2.23 14.79
CA PRO A 32 -47.63 -1.44 14.60
C PRO A 32 -48.56 -2.16 13.60
N PRO A 33 -49.88 -1.96 13.73
CA PRO A 33 -50.86 -2.64 12.90
C PRO A 33 -50.74 -2.21 11.43
N ALA A 34 -50.92 -3.19 10.54
CA ALA A 34 -51.30 -2.89 9.16
C ALA A 34 -52.74 -2.36 9.18
N GLU A 35 -52.93 -1.09 8.82
CA GLU A 35 -54.23 -0.59 8.39
C GLU A 35 -54.17 -0.15 6.94
N GLU A 36 -55.18 -0.64 6.23
CA GLU A 36 -55.43 -0.54 4.81
C GLU A 36 -55.82 0.90 4.43
N GLY A 37 -55.56 1.29 3.17
CA GLY A 37 -55.73 2.67 2.67
C GLY A 37 -57.17 3.22 2.74
N PRO A 38 -57.40 4.46 2.24
CA PRO A 38 -57.46 4.58 0.79
C PRO A 38 -56.87 5.88 0.21
N ALA A 39 -56.76 5.82 -1.12
CA ALA A 39 -56.54 6.86 -2.10
C ALA A 39 -57.05 8.27 -1.72
N ALA A 40 -56.29 9.30 -2.09
CA ALA A 40 -56.61 10.13 -3.24
C ALA A 40 -55.58 11.25 -3.43
N ALA A 41 -55.42 11.63 -4.69
CA ALA A 41 -54.46 12.58 -5.22
C ALA A 41 -54.64 14.01 -4.69
N GLY A 42 -53.51 14.70 -4.55
CA GLY A 42 -53.44 16.15 -4.44
C GLY A 42 -52.08 16.64 -4.89
N ARG A 43 -51.88 16.78 -6.21
CA ARG A 43 -50.68 17.42 -6.77
C ARG A 43 -50.77 18.93 -6.54
N ARG A 44 -50.26 19.42 -5.41
CA ARG A 44 -49.65 20.75 -5.18
C ARG A 44 -49.73 21.13 -3.71
N GLU A 45 -48.63 21.74 -3.25
CA GLU A 45 -48.42 22.41 -1.96
C GLU A 45 -48.18 21.54 -0.72
N ALA A 46 -46.90 21.33 -0.39
CA ALA A 46 -46.36 21.61 0.94
C ALA A 46 -44.83 21.53 0.91
N LEU A 47 -44.19 22.70 0.80
CA LEU A 47 -42.86 22.94 1.37
C LEU A 47 -42.89 22.65 2.89
N LEU A 48 -41.72 22.26 3.42
CA LEU A 48 -41.29 22.20 4.84
C LEU A 48 -41.23 20.79 5.45
N GLY A 49 -40.00 20.33 5.72
CA GLY A 49 -39.73 19.20 6.59
C GLY A 49 -38.31 18.68 6.50
N LEU A 50 -37.35 19.40 7.10
CA LEU A 50 -35.96 18.98 7.31
C LEU A 50 -35.86 17.72 8.18
N ALA A 51 -35.02 16.76 7.78
CA ALA A 51 -34.09 16.06 8.69
C ALA A 51 -33.05 15.31 7.85
N GLY A 52 -31.87 15.93 7.72
CA GLY A 52 -30.76 15.40 6.93
C GLY A 52 -30.14 14.17 7.57
N ALA A 53 -30.08 13.08 6.82
CA ALA A 53 -29.06 12.06 7.02
C ALA A 53 -27.80 12.54 6.29
N ALA A 54 -26.94 13.28 6.99
CA ALA A 54 -25.60 13.57 6.51
C ALA A 54 -24.84 12.24 6.44
N ALA A 55 -24.80 11.63 5.26
CA ALA A 55 -23.89 10.54 4.97
C ALA A 55 -22.47 11.09 5.15
N THR A 56 -21.81 10.73 6.24
CA THR A 56 -20.39 10.98 6.42
C THR A 56 -19.66 10.11 5.40
N LEU A 57 -19.36 10.69 4.23
CA LEU A 57 -18.37 10.16 3.31
C LEU A 57 -17.04 10.14 4.07
N SER A 58 -16.69 8.97 4.60
CA SER A 58 -15.35 8.70 5.10
C SER A 58 -14.39 8.77 3.90
N SER A 59 -13.74 9.92 3.72
CA SER A 59 -12.60 10.02 2.83
C SER A 59 -11.46 9.25 3.48
N GLN A 60 -11.18 8.06 2.97
CA GLN A 60 -9.90 7.40 3.26
C GLN A 60 -8.75 8.27 2.70
N PRO A 61 -7.59 8.28 3.37
CA PRO A 61 -6.68 9.42 3.32
C PRO A 61 -5.98 9.55 1.97
N ALA A 62 -6.06 10.75 1.39
CA ALA A 62 -5.16 11.23 0.35
C ALA A 62 -3.69 11.37 0.84
N GLU A 63 -3.44 11.12 2.12
CA GLU A 63 -2.17 11.33 2.83
C GLU A 63 -1.04 10.40 2.35
N ALA A 64 -1.35 9.29 1.68
CA ALA A 64 -0.30 8.41 1.12
C ALA A 64 0.35 8.99 -0.15
N PHE A 65 -0.28 9.96 -0.81
CA PHE A 65 0.26 10.54 -2.04
C PHE A 65 0.92 11.91 -1.79
N GLU A 66 0.49 12.61 -0.74
CA GLU A 66 0.98 13.93 -0.40
C GLU A 66 2.45 13.87 0.07
N GLY A 67 3.35 14.51 -0.69
CA GLY A 67 4.79 14.52 -0.42
C GLY A 67 5.61 13.41 -1.10
N ALA A 68 4.98 12.39 -1.70
CA ALA A 68 5.71 11.35 -2.45
C ALA A 68 6.21 11.84 -3.81
N GLY A 69 5.57 12.89 -4.36
CA GLY A 69 5.79 13.36 -5.72
C GLY A 69 7.24 13.69 -6.05
N GLN A 70 8.03 14.15 -5.08
CA GLN A 70 9.46 14.40 -5.30
C GLN A 70 10.24 13.13 -5.61
N TRP A 71 9.85 11.98 -5.07
CA TRP A 71 10.51 10.70 -5.27
C TRP A 71 10.06 9.98 -6.53
N MET A 72 8.86 10.24 -7.01
CA MET A 72 8.27 9.55 -8.15
C MET A 72 8.94 9.95 -9.47
N GLY A 73 9.03 9.02 -10.41
CA GLY A 73 9.51 9.27 -11.77
C GLY A 73 10.69 8.40 -12.19
N TYR A 74 11.37 8.82 -13.26
CA TYR A 74 12.51 8.10 -13.83
C TYR A 74 13.82 8.71 -13.37
N TYR A 75 14.85 7.88 -13.25
CA TYR A 75 16.18 8.28 -12.81
C TYR A 75 17.26 7.63 -13.65
N ALA A 76 18.26 8.41 -14.05
CA ALA A 76 19.50 7.90 -14.61
C ALA A 76 20.44 7.47 -13.49
N ASP A 77 20.89 6.22 -13.52
CA ASP A 77 21.85 5.62 -12.59
C ASP A 77 23.22 5.53 -13.29
N PRO A 78 24.23 6.32 -12.89
CA PRO A 78 25.56 6.31 -13.50
C PRO A 78 26.25 4.93 -13.47
N GLN A 79 25.97 4.09 -12.48
CA GLN A 79 26.53 2.73 -12.40
C GLN A 79 25.87 1.77 -13.38
N HIS A 80 24.69 2.13 -13.91
CA HIS A 80 23.94 1.34 -14.88
C HIS A 80 23.47 2.21 -16.07
N PRO A 81 24.39 2.57 -16.99
CA PRO A 81 24.08 3.41 -18.14
C PRO A 81 22.91 2.89 -18.98
N MET A 82 22.04 3.77 -19.47
CA MET A 82 20.85 3.40 -20.26
C MET A 82 19.84 2.47 -19.55
N CYS A 83 19.99 2.22 -18.24
CA CYS A 83 19.06 1.41 -17.45
C CYS A 83 18.32 2.28 -16.41
N PRO A 84 17.35 3.11 -16.82
CA PRO A 84 16.72 4.04 -15.90
C PRO A 84 15.99 3.30 -14.78
N ARG A 85 16.02 3.88 -13.58
CA ARG A 85 15.23 3.42 -12.43
C ARG A 85 13.91 4.16 -12.46
N LYS A 86 12.82 3.47 -12.16
CA LYS A 86 11.50 4.09 -12.09
C LYS A 86 10.95 3.93 -10.68
N ILE A 87 10.64 5.02 -10.02
CA ILE A 87 9.97 5.00 -8.72
C ILE A 87 8.48 5.22 -8.96
N VAL A 88 7.67 4.26 -8.52
CA VAL A 88 6.21 4.21 -8.71
C VAL A 88 5.50 3.70 -7.47
N TYR A 89 4.19 3.93 -7.42
CA TYR A 89 3.29 3.19 -6.56
C TYR A 89 2.81 1.94 -7.27
N GLU A 90 2.91 0.81 -6.58
CA GLU A 90 2.22 -0.41 -6.92
C GLU A 90 1.15 -0.66 -5.86
N TYR A 91 -0.02 -1.15 -6.29
CA TYR A 91 -1.10 -1.54 -5.39
C TYR A 91 -1.08 -3.05 -5.23
N ASP A 92 -1.21 -3.53 -4.01
CA ASP A 92 -1.40 -4.96 -3.76
C ASP A 92 -2.84 -5.40 -4.04
N LEU A 93 -3.13 -6.70 -3.86
CA LEU A 93 -4.47 -7.29 -4.03
C LEU A 93 -5.55 -6.71 -3.09
N TYR A 94 -5.15 -5.88 -2.12
CA TYR A 94 -6.02 -5.22 -1.14
C TYR A 94 -5.98 -3.70 -1.27
N ASP A 95 -5.59 -3.17 -2.44
CA ASP A 95 -5.47 -1.75 -2.77
C ASP A 95 -4.53 -0.95 -1.85
N LYS A 96 -3.58 -1.63 -1.19
CA LYS A 96 -2.54 -0.93 -0.42
C LYS A 96 -1.44 -0.47 -1.36
N ALA A 97 -1.28 0.85 -1.45
CA ALA A 97 -0.19 1.46 -2.21
C ALA A 97 1.15 1.25 -1.49
N GLN A 98 2.13 0.70 -2.21
CA GLN A 98 3.52 0.58 -1.78
C GLN A 98 4.39 1.29 -2.81
N MET A 99 5.31 2.13 -2.35
CA MET A 99 6.31 2.72 -3.24
C MET A 99 7.38 1.67 -3.57
N MET A 100 7.68 1.57 -4.87
CA MET A 100 8.54 0.55 -5.45
C MET A 100 9.54 1.21 -6.40
N VAL A 101 10.75 0.66 -6.46
CA VAL A 101 11.68 0.91 -7.56
C VAL A 101 11.58 -0.23 -8.55
N ASP A 102 11.17 0.10 -9.76
CA ASP A 102 11.30 -0.72 -10.94
C ASP A 102 12.68 -0.48 -11.57
N GLY A 103 13.49 -1.53 -11.61
CA GLY A 103 14.84 -1.46 -12.14
C GLY A 103 15.17 -2.62 -13.07
N GLY A 104 16.31 -2.47 -13.72
CA GLY A 104 16.93 -3.57 -14.43
C GLY A 104 18.36 -3.25 -14.77
N ASP A 105 19.19 -4.27 -14.88
CA ASP A 105 20.62 -4.11 -15.06
C ASP A 105 21.07 -4.83 -16.32
N GLY A 106 21.95 -4.17 -17.09
CA GLY A 106 22.79 -4.80 -18.09
C GLY A 106 24.19 -5.11 -17.55
N ASN A 107 25.15 -5.36 -18.43
CA ASN A 107 26.50 -5.77 -18.02
C ASN A 107 27.59 -5.15 -18.92
N PRO A 108 28.13 -3.95 -18.61
CA PRO A 108 27.42 -2.75 -18.12
C PRO A 108 26.26 -2.38 -19.06
N GLY A 109 25.36 -1.52 -18.61
CA GLY A 109 24.37 -0.80 -19.42
C GLY A 109 23.37 -1.59 -20.28
N CYS A 110 22.24 -0.95 -20.59
CA CYS A 110 21.09 -1.60 -21.24
C CYS A 110 21.02 -1.36 -22.76
N GLU A 111 22.12 -0.97 -23.42
CA GLU A 111 22.17 -0.57 -24.84
C GLU A 111 21.65 -1.67 -25.78
N LYS A 112 21.87 -2.94 -25.43
CA LYS A 112 21.49 -4.10 -26.25
C LYS A 112 20.26 -4.85 -25.76
N LYS A 113 19.68 -4.42 -24.63
CA LYS A 113 18.50 -4.92 -23.86
C LYS A 113 18.84 -5.00 -22.38
N VAL A 114 17.80 -4.93 -21.53
CA VAL A 114 17.88 -5.18 -20.09
C VAL A 114 18.11 -6.67 -19.85
N LEU A 115 19.17 -7.05 -19.12
CA LEU A 115 19.52 -8.45 -18.88
C LEU A 115 18.83 -9.04 -17.65
N SER A 116 18.65 -8.26 -16.60
CA SER A 116 18.00 -8.69 -15.35
C SER A 116 17.07 -7.61 -14.85
N ARG A 117 15.77 -7.91 -14.71
CA ARG A 117 14.79 -7.00 -14.10
C ARG A 117 14.65 -7.29 -12.61
N TRP A 118 14.41 -6.24 -11.84
CA TRP A 118 14.22 -6.35 -10.40
C TRP A 118 13.24 -5.27 -9.90
N THR A 119 12.61 -5.56 -8.76
CA THR A 119 11.85 -4.58 -8.00
C THR A 119 12.38 -4.49 -6.57
N ALA A 120 12.39 -3.28 -6.02
CA ALA A 120 12.81 -3.00 -4.65
C ALA A 120 11.71 -2.24 -3.93
N LYS A 121 11.47 -2.58 -2.65
CA LYS A 121 10.54 -1.83 -1.82
C LYS A 121 11.18 -0.53 -1.37
N VAL A 122 10.37 0.52 -1.27
CA VAL A 122 10.80 1.81 -0.74
C VAL A 122 9.97 2.18 0.47
N ASP A 123 10.64 2.33 1.61
CA ASP A 123 10.08 2.93 2.81
C ASP A 123 10.37 4.43 2.79
N TRP A 124 9.34 5.22 3.09
CA TRP A 124 9.44 6.68 3.09
C TRP A 124 8.42 7.28 4.06
N LYS A 125 8.63 8.54 4.40
CA LYS A 125 7.71 9.32 5.24
C LYS A 125 7.35 10.62 4.52
N ALA A 126 6.08 11.00 4.58
CA ALA A 126 5.61 12.28 4.05
C ALA A 126 6.44 13.46 4.61
N GLY A 127 6.92 14.32 3.70
CA GLY A 127 7.77 15.47 4.02
C GLY A 127 9.23 15.13 4.38
N SER A 128 9.66 13.88 4.24
CA SER A 128 11.07 13.48 4.44
C SER A 128 11.92 13.76 3.21
N ASP A 129 13.15 14.21 3.44
CA ASP A 129 14.21 14.28 2.42
C ASP A 129 15.02 12.98 2.30
N GLU A 130 14.56 11.92 2.97
CA GLU A 130 15.16 10.58 2.93
C GLU A 130 14.13 9.52 2.55
N ILE A 131 14.59 8.55 1.75
CA ILE A 131 13.92 7.28 1.48
C ILE A 131 14.86 6.12 1.83
N THR A 132 14.29 4.96 2.09
CA THR A 132 15.03 3.74 2.35
C THR A 132 14.64 2.68 1.33
N ILE A 133 15.60 2.14 0.59
CA ILE A 133 15.38 1.16 -0.47
C ILE A 133 15.91 -0.21 -0.06
N ASP A 134 15.09 -1.25 -0.24
CA ASP A 134 15.47 -2.63 0.01
C ASP A 134 15.89 -3.35 -1.28
N PHE A 135 17.21 -3.46 -1.51
CA PHE A 135 17.78 -4.16 -2.66
C PHE A 135 17.97 -5.66 -2.44
N SER A 136 17.45 -6.25 -1.36
CA SER A 136 17.62 -7.69 -1.06
C SER A 136 17.18 -8.60 -2.21
N LYS A 137 16.08 -8.27 -2.90
CA LYS A 137 15.60 -9.03 -4.08
C LYS A 137 16.55 -9.00 -5.27
N LYS A 138 17.38 -7.95 -5.39
CA LYS A 138 18.45 -7.83 -6.39
C LYS A 138 19.73 -8.56 -5.95
N GLY A 139 19.84 -8.94 -4.67
CA GLY A 139 21.04 -9.49 -4.04
C GLY A 139 21.91 -8.46 -3.32
N GLY A 140 21.41 -7.23 -3.14
CA GLY A 140 22.08 -6.16 -2.42
C GLY A 140 21.68 -6.08 -0.94
N PRO A 141 22.21 -5.07 -0.21
CA PRO A 141 21.79 -4.81 1.16
C PRO A 141 20.33 -4.34 1.21
N ALA A 142 19.64 -4.71 2.29
CA ALA A 142 18.40 -4.08 2.68
C ALA A 142 18.70 -2.74 3.37
N GLY A 143 17.80 -1.76 3.25
CA GLY A 143 17.86 -0.55 4.06
C GLY A 143 18.84 0.53 3.56
N VAL A 144 19.06 0.63 2.24
CA VAL A 144 19.93 1.68 1.69
C VAL A 144 19.23 3.02 1.74
N VAL A 145 19.78 3.97 2.49
CA VAL A 145 19.22 5.32 2.64
C VAL A 145 19.62 6.20 1.47
N GLY A 146 18.65 6.68 0.70
CA GLY A 146 18.83 7.70 -0.33
C GLY A 146 18.35 9.05 0.17
N LYS A 147 19.14 10.11 -0.06
CA LYS A 147 18.78 11.49 0.30
C LYS A 147 18.45 12.32 -0.93
N TRP A 148 17.44 13.16 -0.83
CA TRP A 148 17.12 14.11 -1.90
C TRP A 148 18.22 15.16 -1.99
N ASP A 149 18.75 15.38 -3.19
CA ASP A 149 19.72 16.43 -3.49
C ASP A 149 19.34 17.10 -4.81
N THR A 150 18.62 18.20 -4.70
CA THR A 150 18.24 19.15 -5.77
C THR A 150 17.48 18.51 -6.94
N ASP A 151 18.15 17.69 -7.74
CA ASP A 151 17.71 17.05 -8.97
C ASP A 151 17.74 15.52 -8.92
N GLY A 152 17.98 14.90 -7.74
CA GLY A 152 18.10 13.46 -7.66
C GLY A 152 18.26 12.90 -6.25
N ILE A 153 18.68 11.64 -6.21
CA ILE A 153 18.84 10.85 -4.98
C ILE A 153 20.31 10.48 -4.84
N VAL A 154 20.94 10.88 -3.75
CA VAL A 154 22.33 10.55 -3.42
C VAL A 154 22.35 9.42 -2.40
N PHE A 155 23.14 8.39 -2.70
CA PHE A 155 23.34 7.23 -1.84
C PHE A 155 24.65 7.31 -1.06
N PRO A 156 24.83 6.50 0.00
CA PRO A 156 26.00 6.57 0.87
C PRO A 156 27.32 6.16 0.18
N ASP A 157 27.24 5.43 -0.93
CA ASP A 157 28.37 5.05 -1.77
C ASP A 157 28.81 6.17 -2.73
N GLY A 158 28.12 7.32 -2.70
CA GLY A 158 28.35 8.44 -3.60
C GLY A 158 27.67 8.31 -4.96
N ASN A 159 26.93 7.23 -5.23
CA ASN A 159 26.14 7.12 -6.44
C ASN A 159 24.97 8.13 -6.37
N LYS A 160 24.77 8.88 -7.45
CA LYS A 160 23.66 9.84 -7.57
C LYS A 160 22.74 9.44 -8.71
N TRP A 161 21.52 9.06 -8.37
CA TRP A 161 20.45 8.85 -9.33
C TRP A 161 19.83 10.19 -9.70
N LYS A 162 20.08 10.67 -10.92
CA LYS A 162 19.54 11.95 -11.39
C LYS A 162 18.14 11.76 -11.94
N LYS A 163 17.17 12.54 -11.49
CA LYS A 163 15.82 12.51 -12.03
C LYS A 163 15.85 12.94 -13.49
N ILE A 164 15.15 12.21 -14.35
CA ILE A 164 15.02 12.48 -15.78
C ILE A 164 13.55 12.64 -16.15
N ILE A 165 13.28 13.63 -17.01
CA ILE A 165 11.93 13.99 -17.47
C ILE A 165 11.47 13.11 -18.64
N SER A 166 12.41 12.58 -19.43
CA SER A 166 12.10 11.67 -20.54
C SER A 166 13.16 10.57 -20.65
N TYR A 167 12.70 9.35 -20.97
CA TYR A 167 13.56 8.24 -21.38
C TYR A 167 12.93 7.59 -22.61
N ASN A 168 13.70 7.50 -23.69
CA ASN A 168 13.22 6.89 -24.93
C ASN A 168 13.18 5.37 -24.74
N THR A 169 12.00 4.83 -24.46
CA THR A 169 11.75 3.38 -24.28
C THR A 169 11.84 2.59 -25.58
N GLY A 170 12.15 3.22 -26.73
CA GLY A 170 12.19 2.58 -28.05
C GLY A 170 10.82 2.11 -28.58
N ASN A 171 9.80 2.13 -27.71
CA ASN A 171 8.43 1.70 -27.98
C ASN A 171 7.44 2.88 -27.99
N GLY A 172 7.93 4.11 -28.14
CA GLY A 172 7.06 5.29 -28.29
C GLY A 172 6.09 5.48 -27.13
N GLN A 173 6.56 5.45 -25.88
CA GLN A 173 5.88 6.18 -24.81
C GLN A 173 6.85 6.47 -23.67
N GLY A 174 7.11 7.76 -23.54
CA GLY A 174 8.00 8.43 -22.60
C GLY A 174 7.99 9.87 -23.08
N ILE A 175 6.87 10.54 -22.79
CA ILE A 175 6.63 11.96 -23.12
C ILE A 175 7.81 12.84 -22.71
#